data_AF-A0A6A3GAN2-F1
#
_entry.id   AF-A0A6A3GAN2-F1
#
_cell.length_a   1.000
_cell.length_b   1.000
_cell.length_c   1.000
_cell.angle_alpha   90.00
_cell.angle_beta   90.00
_cell.angle_gamma   90.00
#
_symmetry.space_group_name_H-M   'P 1'
#
loop_
_entity.id
_entity.type
_entity.pdbx_description
1 polymer ?
#
loop_
_entity_poly.entity_id
_entity_poly.type
_entity_poly.pdbx_seq_one_letter_code
_entity_poly.pdbx_strand_id
1 'polypeptide(L)' 'MLAEANTTVEAVINLHVPDEVLVERISGRRVHSASGRSYHV' A
#
# COMPACT_ATOMS: atom_id res chain seq x y z
N MET A 1 3.84 8.21 -19.63
CA MET A 1 3.93 9.14 -18.47
C MET A 1 2.60 9.89 -18.30
N LEU A 2 2.23 10.34 -17.08
CA LEU A 2 0.95 11.10 -16.87
C LEU A 2 0.82 12.31 -17.82
N ALA A 3 1.94 12.97 -18.11
CA ALA A 3 2.05 14.07 -19.07
C ALA A 3 1.68 13.66 -20.52
N GLU A 4 1.98 12.42 -20.93
CA GLU A 4 1.61 11.89 -22.26
C GLU A 4 0.14 11.45 -22.32
N ALA A 5 -0.44 11.13 -21.16
CA ALA A 5 -1.83 10.71 -21.02
C ALA A 5 -2.79 11.88 -20.72
N ASN A 6 -2.31 13.13 -20.78
CA ASN A 6 -3.06 14.35 -20.45
C ASN A 6 -3.83 14.26 -19.11
N THR A 7 -3.23 13.57 -18.13
CA THR A 7 -3.83 13.29 -16.83
C THR A 7 -3.12 14.08 -15.74
N THR A 8 -3.87 14.69 -14.82
CA THR A 8 -3.33 15.53 -13.74
C THR A 8 -3.33 14.80 -12.40
N VAL A 9 -2.46 15.23 -11.47
CA VAL A 9 -2.40 14.72 -10.10
C VAL A 9 -3.28 15.59 -9.21
N GLU A 10 -4.31 15.01 -8.62
CA GLU A 10 -5.27 15.73 -7.77
C GLU A 10 -4.80 15.83 -6.31
N ALA A 11 -4.10 14.82 -5.82
CA ALA A 11 -3.58 14.79 -4.45
C ALA A 11 -2.34 13.90 -4.32
N VAL A 12 -1.50 14.23 -3.33
CA VAL A 12 -0.37 13.40 -2.88
C VAL A 12 -0.62 13.05 -1.42
N ILE A 13 -0.85 11.76 -1.16
CA ILE A 13 -1.10 11.25 0.20
C ILE A 13 0.12 10.44 0.63
N ASN A 14 0.87 10.97 1.60
CA ASN A 14 2.00 10.27 2.20
C ASN A 14 1.55 9.56 3.49
N LEU A 15 1.43 8.24 3.44
CA LEU A 15 1.21 7.41 4.62
C LEU A 15 2.54 7.20 5.34
N HIS A 16 2.95 8.20 6.13
CA HIS A 16 4.18 8.13 6.89
C HIS A 16 4.01 7.20 8.10
N VAL A 17 4.75 6.10 8.13
CA VAL A 17 4.71 5.08 9.18
C VAL A 17 6.15 4.68 9.53
N PRO A 18 6.50 4.49 10.81
CA PRO A 18 7.83 4.02 11.21
C PRO A 18 8.18 2.65 10.63
N ASP A 19 9.47 2.42 10.36
CA ASP A 19 9.96 1.16 9.79
C ASP A 19 9.65 -0.06 10.68
N GLU A 20 9.77 0.10 12.00
CA GLU A 20 9.49 -0.97 12.95
C GLU A 20 8.04 -1.47 12.85
N VAL A 21 7.09 -0.54 12.70
CA VAL A 21 5.66 -0.85 12.50
C VAL A 21 5.43 -1.51 11.14
N LEU A 22 6.17 -1.10 10.09
CA LEU A 22 6.09 -1.74 8.79
C LEU A 22 6.58 -3.19 8.83
N VAL A 23 7.69 -3.45 9.52
CA VAL A 23 8.25 -4.80 9.67
C VAL A 23 7.23 -5.71 10.36
N GLU A 24 6.72 -5.30 11.52
CA GLU A 24 5.69 -6.06 12.27
C GLU A 24 4.45 -6.33 11.41
N ARG A 25 3.98 -5.31 10.68
CA ARG A 25 2.78 -5.42 9.85
C ARG A 25 2.98 -6.33 8.64
N ILE A 26 4.16 -6.31 8.03
CA ILE A 26 4.45 -7.15 6.87
C ILE A 26 4.69 -8.59 7.30
N SER A 27 5.41 -8.83 8.39
CA SER A 27 5.70 -10.19 8.88
C SER A 27 4.46 -10.94 9.35
N GLY A 28 3.47 -10.24 9.91
CA GLY A 28 2.19 -10.83 10.32
C GLY A 28 1.15 -10.95 9.19
N ARG A 29 1.46 -10.50 7.96
CA ARG A 29 0.48 -10.44 6.87
C ARG A 29 0.12 -11.83 6.33
N ARG A 30 -1.18 -12.14 6.32
CA ARG A 30 -1.76 -13.30 5.64
C ARG A 30 -2.62 -12.86 4.47
N VAL A 31 -2.65 -13.63 3.38
CA VAL A 31 -3.41 -13.29 2.17
C VAL A 31 -4.28 -14.46 1.72
N HIS A 32 -5.56 -14.18 1.45
CA HIS A 32 -6.44 -15.13 0.77
C HIS A 32 -6.23 -15.03 -0.75
N SER A 33 -5.52 -15.98 -1.35
CA SER A 33 -5.01 -15.91 -2.73
C SER A 33 -6.08 -15.63 -3.78
N ALA A 34 -7.27 -16.21 -3.64
CA ALA A 34 -8.32 -16.05 -4.65
C ALA A 34 -8.97 -14.65 -4.64
N SER A 35 -9.05 -13.99 -3.48
CA SER A 35 -9.73 -12.69 -3.36
C SER A 35 -8.79 -11.52 -3.10
N GLY A 36 -7.50 -11.78 -2.88
CA GLY A 36 -6.50 -10.76 -2.50
C GLY A 36 -6.69 -10.12 -1.12
N ARG A 37 -7.65 -10.59 -0.30
CA ARG A 37 -7.89 -10.03 1.03
C ARG A 37 -6.68 -10.28 1.92
N SER A 38 -6.22 -9.24 2.60
CA SER A 38 -5.13 -9.31 3.57
C SER A 38 -5.66 -9.24 5.00
N TYR A 39 -4.98 -9.96 5.88
CA TYR A 39 -5.24 -10.03 7.32
C TYR A 39 -3.90 -9.90 8.06
N HIS A 40 -3.95 -9.56 9.34
CA HIS A 40 -2.77 -9.47 10.22
C HIS A 40 -3.11 -10.17 11.54
N VAL A 41 -2.12 -10.82 12.15
CA VAL A 41 -2.23 -11.62 13.39
C VAL A 41 -1.33 -11.07 14.48
#